data_AF-A0A7C1HTL0-F1
#
_entry.id   AF-A0A7C1HTL0-F1
#
_cell.length_a   1.000
_cell.length_b   1.000
_cell.length_c   1.000
_cell.angle_alpha   90.00
_cell.angle_beta   90.00
_cell.angle_gamma   90.00
#
_symmetry.space_group_name_H-M   'P 1'
#
loop_
_entity.id
_entity.type
_entity.pdbx_description
1 polymer ?
#
loop_
_entity_poly.entity_id
_entity_poly.type
_entity_poly.pdbx_seq_one_letter_code
_entity_poly.pdbx_strand_id
1 'polypeptide(L)'
;MVAAGHDREPLPWLILHRIIGIAVFLIVVVVLNWLAGTTEIAPVRTIAAFLTDNVWLVLLFSLIFLVADILAAFPFPVNIAAPFLNAGGAVLLVEFLIRIFLLVDTIIGITVFSIFAVVAPFLKAVVFVVVVITGLAGIVRPGRMRG
;
A
#
# COMPACT_ATOMS: atom_id res chain seq x y z
N MET A 1 -23.93 -17.01 29.90
CA MET A 1 -23.35 -15.66 29.75
C MET A 1 -21.91 -15.82 29.28
N VAL A 2 -21.65 -15.63 27.98
CA VAL A 2 -20.30 -15.57 27.41
C VAL A 2 -20.17 -14.18 26.81
N ALA A 3 -19.45 -13.32 27.51
CA ALA A 3 -19.06 -12.02 27.00
C ALA A 3 -17.94 -12.25 25.98
N ALA A 4 -18.28 -12.24 24.70
CA ALA A 4 -17.30 -12.10 23.63
C ALA A 4 -16.75 -10.67 23.71
N GLY A 5 -15.60 -10.53 24.35
CA GLY A 5 -14.76 -9.34 24.23
C GLY A 5 -14.47 -9.14 22.76
N HIS A 6 -14.90 -8.01 22.23
CA HIS A 6 -14.57 -7.59 20.88
C HIS A 6 -13.09 -7.20 20.88
N ASP A 7 -12.23 -8.17 20.57
CA ASP A 7 -10.79 -8.03 20.50
C ASP A 7 -10.43 -6.97 19.46
N ARG A 8 -10.24 -5.72 19.92
CA ARG A 8 -9.45 -4.76 19.16
C ARG A 8 -8.04 -5.29 19.20
N GLU A 9 -7.55 -5.78 18.07
CA GLU A 9 -6.18 -6.30 18.00
C GLU A 9 -5.22 -5.27 18.61
N PRO A 10 -4.35 -5.70 19.54
CA PRO A 10 -3.48 -4.76 20.23
C PRO A 10 -2.54 -4.13 19.20
N LEU A 11 -2.24 -2.84 19.33
CA LEU A 11 -1.35 -2.09 18.41
C LEU A 11 -0.08 -2.84 17.97
N PRO A 12 0.60 -3.61 18.83
CA PRO A 12 1.76 -4.42 18.42
C PRO A 12 1.45 -5.44 17.32
N TRP A 13 0.25 -6.00 17.29
CA TRP A 13 -0.17 -7.00 16.31
C TRP A 13 -0.40 -6.39 14.92
N LEU A 14 -0.99 -5.19 14.86
CA LEU A 14 -1.17 -4.43 13.62
C LEU A 14 0.18 -4.04 12.99
N ILE A 15 1.12 -3.59 13.84
CA ILE A 15 2.48 -3.26 13.42
C ILE A 15 3.20 -4.51 12.89
N LEU A 16 3.05 -5.65 13.57
CA LEU A 16 3.67 -6.91 13.16
C LEU A 16 3.22 -7.34 11.76
N HIS A 17 1.92 -7.27 11.45
CA HIS A 17 1.40 -7.62 10.13
C HIS A 17 2.02 -6.78 9.01
N ARG A 18 2.20 -5.48 9.26
CA ARG A 18 2.80 -4.57 8.29
C ARG A 18 4.28 -4.82 8.09
N ILE A 19 5.02 -5.07 9.17
CA ILE A 19 6.44 -5.43 9.09
C ILE A 19 6.62 -6.74 8.32
N ILE A 20 5.76 -7.74 8.55
CA ILE A 20 5.80 -9.01 7.81
C ILE A 20 5.58 -8.77 6.32
N GLY A 21 4.61 -7.94 5.93
CA GLY A 21 4.38 -7.59 4.52
C GLY A 21 5.61 -6.98 3.85
N ILE A 22 6.28 -6.03 4.53
CA ILE A 22 7.53 -5.42 4.04
C ILE A 22 8.64 -6.49 3.95
N ALA A 23 8.81 -7.32 4.98
CA ALA A 23 9.83 -8.36 5.00
C ALA A 23 9.65 -9.36 3.86
N VAL A 24 8.42 -9.82 3.62
CA VAL A 24 8.09 -10.71 2.51
C VAL A 24 8.42 -10.05 1.17
N PHE A 25 8.03 -8.79 0.98
CA PHE A 25 8.36 -8.06 -0.25
C PHE A 25 9.88 -7.97 -0.46
N LEU A 26 10.65 -7.65 0.57
CA LEU A 26 12.12 -7.57 0.48
C LEU A 26 12.74 -8.94 0.18
N ILE A 27 12.24 -10.02 0.78
CA ILE A 27 12.69 -11.38 0.48
C ILE A 27 12.44 -11.69 -1.01
N VAL A 28 11.26 -11.37 -1.53
CA VAL A 28 10.93 -11.55 -2.95
C VAL A 28 11.90 -10.79 -3.86
N VAL A 29 12.23 -9.53 -3.53
CA VAL A 29 13.21 -8.72 -4.27
C VAL A 29 14.58 -9.38 -4.28
N VAL A 30 15.07 -9.86 -3.13
CA VAL A 30 16.39 -10.51 -3.02
C VAL A 30 16.42 -11.80 -3.84
N VAL A 31 15.39 -12.65 -3.70
CA VAL A 31 15.28 -13.92 -4.44
C VAL A 31 15.23 -13.67 -5.94
N LEU A 32 14.43 -12.70 -6.40
CA LEU A 32 14.33 -12.39 -7.83
C LEU A 32 15.61 -11.79 -8.40
N ASN A 33 16.32 -10.94 -7.65
CA ASN A 33 17.64 -10.45 -8.06
C ASN A 33 18.66 -11.58 -8.19
N TRP A 34 18.67 -12.52 -7.23
CA TRP A 34 19.54 -13.68 -7.29
C TRP A 34 19.22 -14.57 -8.50
N LEU A 35 17.93 -14.83 -8.76
CA LEU A 35 17.48 -15.57 -9.96
C LEU A 35 17.85 -14.83 -11.25
N ALA A 36 17.69 -13.51 -11.30
CA ALA A 36 18.05 -12.71 -12.46
C ALA A 36 19.56 -12.69 -12.75
N GLY A 37 20.40 -12.87 -11.73
CA GLY A 37 21.86 -13.01 -11.89
C GLY A 37 22.31 -14.40 -12.35
N THR A 38 21.45 -15.41 -12.22
CA THR A 38 21.77 -16.82 -12.54
C THR A 38 21.06 -17.34 -13.79
N THR A 39 20.05 -16.63 -14.29
CA THR A 39 19.24 -17.05 -15.44
C THR A 39 19.30 -16.02 -16.58
N GLU A 40 19.25 -16.49 -17.82
CA GLU A 40 19.17 -15.65 -19.02
C GLU A 40 17.72 -15.36 -19.46
N ILE A 41 16.74 -15.73 -18.65
CA ILE A 41 15.32 -15.61 -18.97
C ILE A 41 14.92 -14.12 -18.89
N ALA A 42 14.67 -13.51 -20.05
CA ALA A 42 14.40 -12.08 -20.17
C ALA A 42 13.26 -11.58 -19.23
N PRO A 43 12.08 -12.22 -19.15
CA PRO A 43 11.04 -11.81 -18.21
C PRO A 43 11.48 -11.76 -16.74
N VAL A 44 12.28 -12.73 -16.29
CA VAL A 44 12.76 -12.79 -14.90
C VAL A 44 13.65 -11.60 -14.59
N ARG A 45 14.58 -11.25 -15.50
CA ARG A 45 15.44 -10.08 -15.36
C ARG A 45 14.63 -8.77 -15.36
N THR A 46 13.63 -8.64 -16.22
CA THR A 46 12.77 -7.45 -16.28
C THR A 46 11.96 -7.27 -14.99
N ILE A 47 11.38 -8.35 -14.45
CA ILE A 47 10.64 -8.30 -13.19
C ILE A 47 11.57 -7.97 -12.02
N ALA A 48 12.76 -8.57 -11.95
CA ALA A 48 13.73 -8.29 -10.89
C ALA A 48 14.21 -6.83 -10.91
N ALA A 49 14.52 -6.30 -12.10
CA ALA A 49 14.89 -4.89 -12.27
C ALA A 49 13.74 -3.97 -11.85
N PHE A 50 12.52 -4.24 -12.31
CA PHE A 50 11.33 -3.49 -11.93
C PHE A 50 11.14 -3.43 -10.42
N LEU A 51 11.19 -4.58 -9.73
CA LEU A 51 10.99 -4.60 -8.29
C LEU A 51 12.08 -3.82 -7.56
N THR A 52 13.34 -3.98 -7.99
CA THR A 52 14.49 -3.26 -7.43
C THR A 52 14.35 -1.75 -7.57
N ASP A 53 13.98 -1.27 -8.76
CA ASP A 53 13.78 0.15 -9.05
C ASP A 53 12.61 0.76 -8.25
N ASN A 54 11.64 -0.08 -7.87
CA ASN A 54 10.46 0.35 -7.12
C ASN A 54 10.51 -0.01 -5.63
N VAL A 55 11.61 -0.58 -5.12
CA VAL A 55 11.77 -0.89 -3.67
C VAL A 55 11.50 0.34 -2.83
N TRP A 56 12.06 1.48 -3.23
CA TRP A 56 11.90 2.72 -2.49
C TRP A 56 10.44 3.14 -2.35
N LEU A 57 9.67 2.99 -3.43
CA LEU A 57 8.26 3.34 -3.46
C LEU A 57 7.45 2.47 -2.50
N VAL A 58 7.75 1.16 -2.45
CA VAL A 58 7.11 0.23 -1.51
C VAL A 58 7.45 0.57 -0.07
N LEU A 59 8.73 0.77 0.24
CA LEU A 59 9.16 1.18 1.57
C LEU A 59 8.50 2.49 2.01
N LEU A 60 8.38 3.46 1.09
CA LEU A 60 7.80 4.77 1.37
C LEU A 60 6.30 4.67 1.72
N PHE A 61 5.47 4.01 0.90
CA PHE A 61 4.05 3.92 1.22
C PHE A 61 3.81 3.04 2.46
N SER A 62 4.62 2.00 2.67
CA SER A 62 4.52 1.17 3.86
C SER A 62 4.84 1.95 5.13
N LEU A 63 5.86 2.80 5.09
CA LEU A 63 6.20 3.70 6.20
C LEU A 63 5.11 4.73 6.45
N ILE A 64 4.59 5.37 5.39
CA ILE A 64 3.49 6.34 5.49
C ILE A 64 2.26 5.70 6.13
N PHE A 65 1.88 4.51 5.67
CA PHE A 65 0.78 3.78 6.28
C PHE A 65 1.10 3.51 7.75
N LEU A 66 2.29 2.99 8.09
CA LEU A 66 2.65 2.68 9.48
C LEU A 66 2.50 3.91 10.39
N VAL A 67 2.99 5.06 9.95
CA VAL A 67 2.82 6.32 10.67
C VAL A 67 1.34 6.69 10.79
N ALA A 68 0.55 6.53 9.73
CA ALA A 68 -0.88 6.80 9.76
C ALA A 68 -1.63 5.93 10.80
N ASP A 69 -1.31 4.64 10.91
CA ASP A 69 -1.91 3.74 11.91
C ASP A 69 -1.53 4.15 13.33
N ILE A 70 -0.26 4.51 13.54
CA ILE A 70 0.21 5.03 14.82
C ILE A 70 -0.59 6.29 15.18
N LEU A 71 -0.72 7.26 14.26
CA LEU A 71 -1.49 8.48 14.49
C LEU A 71 -2.99 8.22 14.71
N ALA A 72 -3.57 7.22 14.04
CA ALA A 72 -4.97 6.84 14.21
C ALA A 72 -5.28 6.28 15.61
N ALA A 73 -4.28 5.71 16.28
CA ALA A 73 -4.42 5.20 17.65
C ALA A 73 -4.45 6.29 18.72
N PHE A 74 -3.98 7.51 18.40
CA PHE A 74 -4.01 8.64 19.33
C PHE A 74 -5.40 9.27 19.43
N PRO A 75 -5.74 9.92 20.55
CA PRO A 75 -6.97 10.68 20.66
C PRO A 75 -6.97 11.90 19.73
N PHE A 76 -8.17 12.43 19.50
CA PHE A 76 -8.37 13.71 18.83
C PHE A 76 -7.55 14.81 19.54
N PRO A 77 -6.87 15.71 18.80
CA PRO A 77 -6.97 15.98 17.35
C PRO A 77 -5.92 15.26 16.47
N VAL A 78 -5.00 14.50 17.07
CA VAL A 78 -3.85 13.93 16.35
C VAL A 78 -4.30 12.92 15.29
N ASN A 79 -5.37 12.18 15.56
CA ASN A 79 -5.96 11.21 14.63
C ASN A 79 -6.49 11.81 13.31
N ILE A 80 -6.70 13.13 13.21
CA ILE A 80 -7.14 13.80 11.97
C ILE A 80 -6.07 13.71 10.87
N ALA A 81 -4.79 13.67 11.25
CA ALA A 81 -3.69 13.55 10.30
C ALA A 81 -3.65 12.16 9.62
N ALA A 82 -4.14 11.12 10.30
CA ALA A 82 -4.10 9.75 9.80
C ALA A 82 -4.84 9.54 8.47
N PRO A 83 -6.08 10.03 8.27
CA PRO A 83 -6.76 10.00 6.96
C PRO A 83 -5.95 10.59 5.80
N PHE A 84 -5.25 11.72 6.02
CA PHE A 84 -4.45 12.36 4.98
C PHE A 84 -3.19 11.57 4.67
N LEU A 85 -2.50 11.04 5.68
CA LEU A 85 -1.35 10.15 5.47
C LEU A 85 -1.77 8.85 4.77
N ASN A 86 -2.89 8.23 5.18
CA ASN A 86 -3.43 7.05 4.51
C ASN A 86 -3.78 7.34 3.04
N ALA A 87 -4.35 8.50 2.74
CA ALA A 87 -4.62 8.90 1.36
C ALA A 87 -3.33 9.08 0.55
N GLY A 88 -2.29 9.69 1.13
CA GLY A 88 -0.98 9.80 0.51
C GLY A 88 -0.33 8.44 0.22
N GLY A 89 -0.35 7.53 1.21
CA GLY A 89 0.13 6.16 1.05
C GLY A 89 -0.65 5.40 -0.02
N ALA A 90 -1.98 5.55 -0.07
CA ALA A 90 -2.84 4.92 -1.07
C ALA A 90 -2.55 5.43 -2.49
N VAL A 91 -2.25 6.71 -2.67
CA VAL A 91 -1.84 7.25 -3.97
C VAL A 91 -0.53 6.63 -4.46
N LEU A 92 0.44 6.45 -3.56
CA LEU A 92 1.70 5.78 -3.89
C LEU A 92 1.48 4.28 -4.17
N LEU A 93 0.61 3.60 -3.43
CA LEU A 93 0.21 2.23 -3.71
C LEU A 93 -0.40 2.11 -5.12
N VAL A 94 -1.31 3.02 -5.49
CA VAL A 94 -1.92 3.06 -6.83
C VAL A 94 -0.87 3.30 -7.91
N GLU A 95 0.10 4.19 -7.67
CA GLU A 95 1.25 4.37 -8.57
C GLU A 95 2.02 3.06 -8.77
N PHE A 96 2.30 2.32 -7.69
CA PHE A 96 2.95 1.01 -7.79
C PHE A 96 2.13 0.03 -8.65
N LEU A 97 0.82 -0.05 -8.44
CA LEU A 97 -0.07 -0.93 -9.19
C LEU A 97 -0.09 -0.56 -10.68
N ILE A 98 -0.17 0.72 -11.02
CA ILE A 98 -0.09 1.19 -12.42
C ILE A 98 1.24 0.75 -13.04
N ARG A 99 2.36 0.91 -12.32
CA ARG A 99 3.67 0.47 -12.78
C ARG A 99 3.73 -1.04 -13.02
N ILE A 100 3.05 -1.86 -12.21
CA ILE A 100 2.93 -3.30 -12.46
C ILE A 100 2.19 -3.56 -13.78
N PHE A 101 1.09 -2.86 -14.06
CA PHE A 101 0.39 -3.02 -15.34
C PHE A 101 1.27 -2.63 -16.54
N LEU A 102 2.04 -1.56 -16.42
CA LEU A 102 2.99 -1.15 -17.46
C LEU A 102 4.16 -2.14 -17.63
N LEU A 103 4.57 -2.80 -16.55
CA LEU A 103 5.53 -3.91 -16.63
C LEU A 103 4.98 -5.07 -17.47
N VAL A 104 3.69 -5.40 -17.32
CA VAL A 104 3.05 -6.46 -18.10
C VAL A 104 3.05 -6.12 -19.59
N ASP A 105 2.72 -4.87 -19.96
CA ASP A 105 2.83 -4.37 -21.33
C ASP A 105 4.25 -4.57 -21.89
N THR A 106 5.27 -4.27 -21.08
CA THR A 106 6.69 -4.41 -21.44
C THR A 106 7.08 -5.88 -21.67
N ILE A 107 6.57 -6.81 -20.85
CA ILE A 107 6.89 -8.24 -20.96
C ILE A 107 6.17 -8.88 -22.16
N ILE A 108 4.91 -8.51 -22.41
CA ILE A 108 4.08 -9.10 -23.47
C ILE A 108 4.33 -8.40 -24.83
N GLY A 109 4.89 -7.20 -24.83
CA GLY A 109 5.16 -6.43 -26.05
C GLY A 109 3.91 -5.79 -26.65
N ILE A 110 2.90 -5.51 -25.82
CA ILE A 110 1.66 -4.82 -26.20
C ILE A 110 1.52 -3.53 -25.40
N THR A 111 0.63 -2.63 -25.81
CA THR A 111 0.44 -1.30 -25.18
C THR A 111 -0.96 -1.12 -24.60
N VAL A 112 -1.59 -2.20 -24.14
CA VAL A 112 -2.97 -2.20 -23.64
C VAL A 112 -3.10 -1.38 -22.35
N PHE A 113 -2.12 -1.49 -21.45
CA PHE A 113 -2.13 -0.82 -20.16
C PHE A 113 -1.59 0.62 -20.20
N SER A 114 -1.08 1.08 -21.34
CA SER A 114 -0.66 2.47 -21.55
C SER A 114 -1.77 3.50 -21.23
N ILE A 115 -3.04 3.12 -21.38
CA ILE A 115 -4.19 3.95 -20.99
C ILE A 115 -4.15 4.34 -19.51
N PHE A 116 -3.60 3.48 -18.63
CA PHE A 116 -3.46 3.78 -17.22
C PHE A 116 -2.54 4.96 -16.95
N ALA A 117 -1.53 5.22 -17.80
CA ALA A 117 -0.69 6.40 -17.65
C ALA A 117 -1.49 7.70 -17.87
N VAL A 118 -2.46 7.68 -18.79
CA VAL A 118 -3.33 8.82 -19.11
C VAL A 118 -4.35 9.07 -18.00
N VAL A 119 -4.97 8.00 -17.48
CA VAL A 119 -5.99 8.12 -16.42
C VAL A 119 -5.41 8.16 -15.00
N ALA A 120 -4.12 7.85 -14.83
CA ALA A 120 -3.40 7.86 -13.56
C ALA A 120 -3.67 9.09 -12.67
N PRO A 121 -3.54 10.35 -13.16
CA PRO A 121 -3.76 11.51 -12.30
C PRO A 121 -5.19 11.57 -11.76
N PHE A 122 -6.18 11.22 -12.58
CA PHE A 122 -7.58 11.19 -12.16
C PHE A 122 -7.83 10.08 -11.13
N LEU A 123 -7.31 8.87 -11.38
CA LEU A 123 -7.45 7.74 -10.46
C LEU A 123 -6.82 8.05 -9.09
N LYS A 124 -5.62 8.65 -9.09
CA LYS A 124 -4.94 9.07 -7.86
C LYS A 124 -5.75 10.12 -7.09
N ALA A 125 -6.29 11.13 -7.80
CA ALA A 125 -7.12 12.15 -7.17
C ALA A 125 -8.39 11.55 -6.54
N VAL A 126 -9.08 10.66 -7.26
CA VAL A 126 -10.28 9.96 -6.75
C VAL A 126 -9.93 9.13 -5.51
N VAL A 127 -8.87 8.32 -5.57
CA VAL A 127 -8.43 7.50 -4.42
C VAL A 127 -8.08 8.37 -3.23
N PHE A 128 -7.37 9.47 -3.44
CA PHE A 128 -7.04 10.42 -2.37
C PHE A 128 -8.31 10.94 -1.68
N VAL A 129 -9.26 11.46 -2.47
CA VAL A 129 -10.52 12.02 -1.95
C VAL A 129 -11.33 10.97 -1.22
N VAL A 130 -11.49 9.77 -1.79
CA VAL A 130 -12.25 8.67 -1.18
C VAL A 130 -11.63 8.23 0.14
N VAL A 131 -10.31 8.09 0.21
CA VAL A 131 -9.62 7.66 1.43
C VAL A 131 -9.70 8.74 2.52
N VAL A 132 -9.56 10.02 2.17
CA VAL A 132 -9.72 11.12 3.14
C VAL A 132 -11.15 11.16 3.68
N ILE A 133 -12.16 11.11 2.80
CA ILE A 133 -13.58 11.17 3.20
C ILE A 133 -13.94 10.00 4.11
N THR A 134 -13.55 8.78 3.74
CA THR A 134 -13.84 7.58 4.55
C THR A 134 -13.14 7.64 5.90
N GLY A 135 -11.87 8.09 5.94
CA GLY A 135 -11.12 8.26 7.18
C GLY A 135 -11.72 9.33 8.11
N LEU A 136 -12.06 10.51 7.59
CA LEU A 136 -12.69 11.58 8.38
C LEU A 136 -14.09 11.19 8.87
N ALA A 137 -14.88 10.50 8.05
CA ALA A 137 -16.20 10.01 8.45
C ALA A 137 -16.12 9.01 9.62
N GLY A 138 -15.05 8.22 9.71
CA GLY A 138 -14.77 7.33 10.83
C GLY A 138 -14.47 8.07 12.14
N ILE A 139 -13.80 9.22 12.07
CA ILE A 139 -13.48 10.06 13.24
C ILE A 139 -14.73 10.78 13.77
N VAL A 140 -15.54 11.36 12.87
CA VAL A 140 -16.73 12.17 13.21
C VAL A 140 -17.90 11.32 13.71
N ARG A 141 -17.90 10.00 13.48
CA ARG A 141 -18.92 9.08 14.01
C ARG A 141 -18.41 8.22 15.17
N PRO A 142 -18.16 8.76 16.39
CA PRO A 142 -17.83 7.93 17.54
C PRO A 142 -18.97 7.03 18.07
N GLY A 143 -20.11 6.89 17.37
CA GLY A 143 -21.38 6.54 18.01
C GLY A 143 -22.38 5.65 17.26
N ARG A 144 -21.97 4.63 16.48
CA ARG A 144 -22.90 3.56 16.05
C ARG A 144 -22.24 2.17 15.97
N MET A 145 -21.96 1.60 17.14
CA MET A 145 -22.24 0.19 17.47
C MET A 145 -22.52 0.10 18.98
N ARG A 146 -23.73 0.52 19.35
CA ARG A 146 -24.44 0.09 20.57
C ARG A 146 -25.75 -0.50 20.05
N GLY A 147 -25.87 -1.82 20.14
CA GLY A 147 -26.98 -2.62 19.62
C GLY A 147 -26.50 -4.05 19.51
#